data_AF-A0A6H9YJK9-F1
#
_entry.id   AF-A0A6H9YJK9-F1
#
_cell.length_a   1.000
_cell.length_b   1.000
_cell.length_c   1.000
_cell.angle_alpha   90.00
_cell.angle_beta   90.00
_cell.angle_gamma   90.00
#
_symmetry.space_group_name_H-M   'P 1'
#
loop_
_entity.id
_entity.type
_entity.pdbx_description
1 polymer ?
#
loop_
_entity_poly.entity_id
_entity_poly.type
_entity_poly.pdbx_seq_one_letter_code
_entity_poly.pdbx_strand_id
1 'polypeptide(L)'
;MLFHALSRQRDDERTAAAALELLGNATRPEPGDEPNDPAREATARATAILLALIRGVGLGVHRLTCVMDAGPEQLSIQADFEKSAHQVLSYGPPLGIFTTILAAAYALGESAAVTIRTEGDGSETVRGWLLNGGRLEPLSAMEVRSAYSAHTPGSPTTRYEPGFSLPTHPPPR
;
A
#
# COMPACT_ATOMS: atom_id res chain seq x y z
N MET A 1 -19.26 8.73 -16.84
CA MET A 1 -18.46 7.61 -16.29
C MET A 1 -17.12 7.40 -17.01
N LEU A 2 -17.07 7.35 -18.35
CA LEU A 2 -15.83 7.11 -19.10
C LEU A 2 -14.70 8.13 -18.83
N PHE A 3 -15.02 9.43 -18.73
CA PHE A 3 -14.03 10.48 -18.45
C PHE A 3 -13.34 10.34 -17.09
N HIS A 4 -14.10 9.94 -16.06
CA HIS A 4 -13.57 9.76 -14.70
C HIS A 4 -12.67 8.52 -14.60
N ALA A 5 -12.99 7.46 -15.36
CA ALA A 5 -12.16 6.26 -15.46
C ALA A 5 -10.84 6.55 -16.19
N LEU A 6 -10.88 7.32 -17.28
CA LEU A 6 -9.69 7.72 -18.02
C LEU A 6 -8.80 8.68 -17.23
N SER A 7 -9.38 9.60 -16.45
CA SER A 7 -8.61 10.46 -15.55
C SER A 7 -7.88 9.64 -14.50
N ARG A 8 -8.60 8.73 -13.81
CA ARG A 8 -8.01 7.84 -12.81
C ARG A 8 -6.88 7.00 -13.39
N GLN A 9 -7.06 6.43 -14.58
CA GLN A 9 -6.01 5.65 -15.23
C GLN A 9 -4.73 6.48 -15.49
N ARG A 10 -4.88 7.72 -15.96
CA ARG A 10 -3.72 8.61 -16.18
C ARG A 10 -3.03 8.98 -14.88
N ASP A 11 -3.79 9.19 -13.82
CA ASP A 11 -3.24 9.50 -12.50
C ASP A 11 -2.51 8.28 -11.91
N ASP A 12 -3.06 7.07 -12.09
CA ASP A 12 -2.41 5.82 -11.71
C ASP A 12 -1.10 5.61 -12.52
N GLU A 13 -1.10 5.86 -13.83
CA GLU A 13 0.10 5.77 -14.68
C GLU A 13 1.20 6.75 -14.27
N ARG A 14 0.82 8.00 -13.94
CA ARG A 14 1.77 9.01 -13.41
C ARG A 14 2.34 8.58 -12.07
N THR A 15 1.49 8.10 -11.17
CA THR A 15 1.90 7.60 -9.85
C THR A 15 2.86 6.41 -10.00
N ALA A 16 2.58 5.50 -10.93
CA ALA A 16 3.45 4.37 -11.23
C ALA A 16 4.83 4.82 -11.72
N ALA A 17 4.88 5.78 -12.64
CA ALA A 17 6.13 6.33 -13.15
C ALA A 17 6.96 7.01 -12.05
N ALA A 18 6.33 7.85 -11.23
CA ALA A 18 6.98 8.52 -10.11
C ALA A 18 7.52 7.52 -9.06
N ALA A 19 6.73 6.50 -8.71
CA ALA A 19 7.17 5.47 -7.77
C ALA A 19 8.36 4.65 -8.30
N LEU A 20 8.37 4.31 -9.59
CA LEU A 20 9.48 3.62 -10.23
C LEU A 20 10.75 4.49 -10.25
N GLU A 21 10.62 5.78 -10.54
CA GLU A 21 11.73 6.73 -10.51
C GLU A 21 12.33 6.84 -9.10
N LEU A 22 11.49 7.01 -8.08
CA LEU A 22 11.93 7.06 -6.68
C LEU A 22 12.64 5.78 -6.26
N LEU A 23 12.09 4.61 -6.60
CA LEU A 23 12.73 3.33 -6.30
C LEU A 23 14.08 3.19 -7.02
N GLY A 24 14.18 3.61 -8.28
CA GLY A 24 15.44 3.58 -9.03
C GLY A 24 16.50 4.51 -8.43
N ASN A 25 16.10 5.69 -7.98
CA ASN A 25 17.00 6.67 -7.36
C ASN A 25 17.50 6.21 -5.97
N ALA A 26 16.64 5.57 -5.18
CA ALA A 26 16.96 5.08 -3.84
C ALA A 26 17.97 3.91 -3.83
N THR A 27 18.16 3.26 -4.96
CA THR A 27 18.84 1.95 -5.06
C THR A 27 20.04 2.00 -6.00
N ARG A 28 20.45 3.21 -6.38
CA ARG A 28 21.65 3.44 -7.17
C ARG A 28 22.87 3.04 -6.34
N PRO A 29 23.68 2.06 -6.78
CA PRO A 29 24.83 1.59 -6.01
C PRO A 29 25.88 2.70 -5.94
N GLU A 30 26.47 2.90 -4.76
CA GLU A 30 27.63 3.75 -4.61
C GLU A 30 28.89 2.99 -5.08
N PRO A 31 29.93 3.70 -5.57
CA PRO A 31 31.17 3.04 -5.98
C PRO A 31 31.80 2.27 -4.82
N GLY A 32 31.76 0.94 -4.88
CA GLY A 32 32.36 0.05 -3.87
C GLY A 32 31.37 -0.82 -3.10
N ASP A 33 30.06 -0.67 -3.32
CA ASP A 33 29.06 -1.55 -2.73
C ASP A 33 29.20 -3.00 -3.25
N GLU A 34 29.05 -3.98 -2.35
CA GLU A 34 28.87 -5.37 -2.75
C GLU A 34 27.61 -5.50 -3.65
N PRO A 35 27.54 -6.52 -4.53
CA PRO A 35 26.39 -6.74 -5.39
C PRO A 35 25.18 -7.24 -4.57
N ASN A 36 24.60 -6.38 -3.75
CA ASN A 36 23.20 -6.48 -3.36
C ASN A 36 22.37 -5.64 -4.33
N ASP A 37 21.11 -6.01 -4.52
CA ASP A 37 20.16 -5.27 -5.35
C ASP A 37 19.07 -4.73 -4.42
N PRO A 38 19.25 -3.51 -3.85
CA PRO A 38 18.34 -2.95 -2.88
C PRO A 38 16.92 -2.77 -3.44
N ALA A 39 16.77 -2.54 -4.76
CA ALA A 39 15.47 -2.46 -5.41
C ALA A 39 14.75 -3.79 -5.39
N ARG A 40 15.47 -4.87 -5.73
CA ARG A 40 14.94 -6.24 -5.66
C ARG A 40 14.56 -6.62 -4.24
N GLU A 41 15.35 -6.25 -3.25
CA GLU A 41 15.05 -6.52 -1.84
C GLU A 41 13.83 -5.74 -1.34
N ALA A 42 13.74 -4.44 -1.62
CA ALA A 42 12.58 -3.62 -1.29
C ALA A 42 11.31 -4.13 -1.99
N THR A 43 11.41 -4.51 -3.26
CA THR A 43 10.29 -5.10 -4.03
C THR A 43 9.84 -6.43 -3.43
N ALA A 44 10.77 -7.30 -3.04
CA ALA A 44 10.45 -8.57 -2.40
C ALA A 44 9.73 -8.36 -1.06
N ARG A 45 10.17 -7.38 -0.25
CA ARG A 45 9.52 -7.01 1.01
C ARG A 45 8.11 -6.48 0.80
N ALA A 46 7.93 -5.53 -0.11
CA ALA A 46 6.63 -4.97 -0.44
C ALA A 46 5.66 -6.04 -0.95
N THR A 47 6.15 -6.96 -1.79
CA THR A 47 5.35 -8.10 -2.30
C THR A 47 4.93 -9.04 -1.16
N ALA A 48 5.85 -9.38 -0.26
CA ALA A 48 5.54 -10.24 0.89
C ALA A 48 4.45 -9.62 1.79
N ILE A 49 4.50 -8.30 1.97
CA ILE A 49 3.50 -7.55 2.72
C ILE A 49 2.15 -7.54 2.01
N LEU A 50 2.10 -7.26 0.70
CA LEU A 50 0.87 -7.32 -0.07
C LEU A 50 0.21 -8.69 0.08
N LEU A 51 0.98 -9.76 -0.04
CA LEU A 51 0.48 -11.12 0.13
C LEU A 51 0.00 -11.40 1.57
N ALA A 52 0.69 -10.88 2.58
CA ALA A 52 0.27 -11.02 3.97
C ALA A 52 -1.03 -10.25 4.27
N LEU A 53 -1.17 -9.04 3.72
CA LEU A 53 -2.37 -8.23 3.77
C LEU A 53 -3.56 -8.98 3.14
N ILE A 54 -3.41 -9.46 1.91
CA ILE A 54 -4.44 -10.24 1.20
C ILE A 54 -4.80 -11.51 1.98
N ARG A 55 -3.82 -12.20 2.59
CA ARG A 55 -4.10 -13.40 3.40
C ARG A 55 -4.88 -13.09 4.67
N GLY A 56 -4.56 -11.99 5.37
CA GLY A 56 -5.14 -11.66 6.67
C GLY A 56 -6.54 -11.06 6.61
N VAL A 57 -6.96 -10.49 5.48
CA VAL A 57 -8.34 -10.01 5.31
C VAL A 57 -9.32 -11.17 5.08
N GLY A 58 -10.59 -10.97 5.45
CA GLY A 58 -11.66 -11.94 5.21
C GLY A 58 -11.98 -12.13 3.73
N LEU A 59 -13.01 -12.92 3.43
CA LEU A 59 -13.57 -12.98 2.08
C LEU A 59 -14.37 -11.69 1.78
N GLY A 60 -14.48 -11.32 0.52
CA GLY A 60 -15.29 -10.18 0.07
C GLY A 60 -14.55 -9.23 -0.87
N VAL A 61 -15.09 -8.02 -0.98
CA VAL A 61 -14.53 -6.94 -1.80
C VAL A 61 -13.71 -6.02 -0.91
N HIS A 62 -12.50 -5.72 -1.35
CA HIS A 62 -11.53 -4.94 -0.62
C HIS A 62 -10.97 -3.82 -1.49
N ARG A 63 -10.74 -2.66 -0.87
CA ARG A 63 -9.96 -1.56 -1.43
C ARG A 63 -8.74 -1.35 -0.57
N LEU A 64 -7.58 -1.56 -1.16
CA LEU A 64 -6.28 -1.28 -0.58
C LEU A 64 -5.84 0.13 -1.00
N THR A 65 -5.52 0.97 -0.03
CA THR A 65 -4.96 2.31 -0.29
C THR A 65 -3.56 2.36 0.28
N CYS A 66 -2.60 2.86 -0.49
CA CYS A 66 -1.27 3.23 0.01
C CYS A 66 -1.05 4.71 -0.26
N VAL A 67 -0.53 5.40 0.75
CA VAL A 67 -0.17 6.80 0.70
C VAL A 67 1.25 6.92 1.24
N MET A 68 2.15 7.47 0.45
CA MET A 68 3.54 7.70 0.80
C MET A 68 3.85 9.18 0.64
N ASP A 69 4.48 9.75 1.66
CA ASP A 69 5.01 11.11 1.57
C ASP A 69 6.33 11.05 0.79
N ALA A 70 6.42 11.78 -0.31
CA ALA A 70 7.55 11.74 -1.26
C ALA A 70 8.15 13.15 -1.41
N GLY A 71 8.62 13.72 -0.30
CA GLY A 71 9.09 15.11 -0.25
C GLY A 71 7.94 16.12 -0.30
N PRO A 72 7.90 17.06 -1.28
CA PRO A 72 6.83 18.07 -1.36
C PRO A 72 5.51 17.51 -1.90
N GLU A 73 5.52 16.32 -2.50
CA GLU A 73 4.36 15.67 -3.10
C GLU A 73 4.03 14.37 -2.36
N GLN A 74 2.77 13.96 -2.47
CA GLN A 74 2.28 12.71 -1.89
C GLN A 74 1.90 11.76 -3.03
N LEU A 75 2.44 10.54 -2.99
CA LEU A 75 2.02 9.47 -3.90
C LEU A 75 0.92 8.65 -3.25
N SER A 76 -0.16 8.41 -3.98
CA SER A 76 -1.31 7.66 -3.49
C SER A 76 -1.87 6.75 -4.56
N ILE A 77 -2.22 5.52 -4.17
CA ILE A 77 -2.89 4.55 -5.06
C ILE A 77 -4.01 3.84 -4.33
N GLN A 78 -5.10 3.59 -5.06
CA GLN A 78 -6.21 2.76 -4.61
C GLN A 78 -6.37 1.56 -5.52
N ALA A 79 -6.27 0.37 -4.94
CA ALA A 79 -6.34 -0.91 -5.63
C ALA A 79 -7.50 -1.76 -5.11
N ASP A 80 -8.42 -2.10 -6.01
CA ASP A 80 -9.58 -2.93 -5.68
C ASP A 80 -9.28 -4.39 -5.99
N PHE A 81 -9.62 -5.27 -5.04
CA PHE A 81 -9.55 -6.72 -5.22
C PHE A 81 -10.70 -7.42 -4.52
N GLU A 82 -11.09 -8.58 -5.04
CA GLU A 82 -12.07 -9.47 -4.47
C GLU A 82 -11.39 -10.76 -4.03
N LYS A 83 -11.65 -11.19 -2.80
CA LYS A 83 -11.14 -12.43 -2.25
C LYS A 83 -12.28 -13.42 -2.03
N SER A 84 -12.18 -14.57 -2.68
CA SER A 84 -13.05 -15.72 -2.46
C SER A 84 -12.28 -16.88 -1.84
N ALA A 85 -12.96 -17.98 -1.54
CA ALA A 85 -12.34 -19.17 -0.95
C ALA A 85 -11.23 -19.78 -1.82
N HIS A 86 -11.23 -19.53 -3.12
CA HIS A 86 -10.37 -20.21 -4.09
C HIS A 86 -9.47 -19.26 -4.89
N GLN A 87 -9.75 -17.95 -4.89
CA GLN A 87 -9.02 -17.01 -5.73
C GLN A 87 -9.04 -15.60 -5.15
N VAL A 88 -8.08 -14.81 -5.64
CA VAL A 88 -8.05 -13.36 -5.47
C VAL A 88 -8.12 -12.76 -6.88
N LEU A 89 -9.18 -11.98 -7.13
CA LEU A 89 -9.35 -11.24 -8.37
C LEU A 89 -8.95 -9.80 -8.14
N SER A 90 -8.09 -9.26 -8.98
CA SER A 90 -7.70 -7.85 -8.95
C SER A 90 -8.03 -7.18 -10.27
N TYR A 91 -8.52 -5.95 -10.20
CA TYR A 91 -8.90 -5.21 -11.40
C TYR A 91 -7.77 -4.25 -11.80
N GLY A 92 -6.95 -4.67 -12.78
CA GLY A 92 -5.95 -3.82 -13.41
C GLY A 92 -4.58 -3.73 -12.69
N PRO A 93 -3.72 -2.77 -13.10
CA PRO A 93 -2.37 -2.59 -12.54
C PRO A 93 -2.25 -2.06 -11.09
N PRO A 94 -3.27 -1.49 -10.41
CA PRO A 94 -3.07 -0.81 -9.12
C PRO A 94 -2.40 -1.62 -8.01
N LEU A 95 -2.54 -2.95 -7.94
CA LEU A 95 -1.81 -3.75 -6.94
C LEU A 95 -0.30 -3.80 -7.21
N GLY A 96 0.10 -3.76 -8.48
CA GLY A 96 1.50 -3.62 -8.86
C GLY A 96 2.04 -2.25 -8.45
N ILE A 97 1.27 -1.19 -8.73
CA ILE A 97 1.63 0.19 -8.36
C ILE A 97 1.72 0.34 -6.84
N PHE A 98 0.79 -0.24 -6.07
CA PHE A 98 0.86 -0.34 -4.61
C PHE A 98 2.20 -0.95 -4.16
N THR A 99 2.60 -2.05 -4.77
CA THR A 99 3.83 -2.75 -4.41
C THR A 99 5.05 -1.87 -4.71
N THR A 100 5.05 -1.15 -5.83
CA THR A 100 6.12 -0.21 -6.19
C THR A 100 6.21 0.98 -5.24
N ILE A 101 5.09 1.62 -4.88
CA ILE A 101 5.10 2.73 -3.91
C ILE A 101 5.66 2.25 -2.57
N LEU A 102 5.17 1.10 -2.08
CA LEU A 102 5.63 0.57 -0.82
C LEU A 102 7.11 0.18 -0.87
N ALA A 103 7.59 -0.37 -1.99
CA ALA A 103 9.01 -0.65 -2.20
C ALA A 103 9.86 0.64 -2.21
N ALA A 104 9.39 1.71 -2.86
CA ALA A 104 10.07 3.00 -2.85
C ALA A 104 10.16 3.56 -1.42
N ALA A 105 9.07 3.48 -0.65
CA ALA A 105 9.06 3.90 0.76
C ALA A 105 10.10 3.13 1.58
N TYR A 106 10.16 1.80 1.40
CA TYR A 106 11.18 0.97 2.03
C TYR A 106 12.61 1.36 1.66
N ALA A 107 12.88 1.58 0.38
CA ALA A 107 14.22 1.89 -0.11
C ALA A 107 14.68 3.28 0.34
N LEU A 108 13.77 4.25 0.42
CA LEU A 108 14.05 5.62 0.87
C LEU A 108 14.04 5.77 2.40
N GLY A 109 13.48 4.79 3.13
CA GLY A 109 13.23 4.93 4.57
C GLY A 109 12.08 5.90 4.90
N GLU A 110 11.20 6.17 3.93
CA GLU A 110 10.08 7.10 4.07
C GLU A 110 8.87 6.44 4.74
N SER A 111 8.03 7.27 5.35
CA SER A 111 6.77 6.82 5.94
C SER A 111 5.72 6.56 4.85
N ALA A 112 4.94 5.50 5.04
CA ALA A 112 3.81 5.17 4.18
C ALA A 112 2.63 4.63 4.99
N ALA A 113 1.47 5.25 4.84
CA ALA A 113 0.22 4.75 5.40
C ALA A 113 -0.43 3.75 4.45
N VAL A 114 -0.85 2.61 4.99
CA VAL A 114 -1.60 1.59 4.24
C VAL A 114 -2.95 1.38 4.93
N THR A 115 -4.04 1.38 4.17
CA THR A 115 -5.37 1.02 4.68
C THR A 115 -6.03 -0.02 3.81
N ILE A 116 -6.81 -0.90 4.43
CA ILE A 116 -7.72 -1.80 3.73
C ILE A 116 -9.13 -1.52 4.21
N ARG A 117 -9.98 -1.13 3.26
CA ARG A 117 -11.42 -1.08 3.42
C ARG A 117 -12.01 -2.38 2.91
N THR A 118 -12.80 -3.04 3.74
CA THR A 118 -13.54 -4.27 3.41
C THR A 118 -15.02 -3.94 3.40
N GLU A 119 -15.68 -4.22 2.28
CA GLU A 119 -17.13 -4.09 2.17
C GLU A 119 -17.81 -5.28 2.82
N GLY A 120 -18.81 -4.99 3.66
CA GLY A 120 -19.67 -5.99 4.30
C GLY A 120 -21.15 -5.66 4.06
N ASP A 121 -22.03 -6.48 4.61
CA ASP A 121 -23.47 -6.28 4.46
C ASP A 121 -23.92 -5.05 5.27
N GLY A 122 -24.17 -3.93 4.58
CA GLY A 122 -24.61 -2.65 5.16
C GLY A 122 -23.57 -1.89 5.99
N SER A 123 -22.33 -2.39 6.09
CA SER A 123 -21.23 -1.75 6.81
C SER A 123 -19.89 -1.96 6.12
N GLU A 124 -18.93 -1.11 6.41
CA GLU A 124 -17.56 -1.27 5.94
C GLU A 124 -16.59 -1.27 7.12
N THR A 125 -15.55 -2.10 7.03
CA THR A 125 -14.48 -2.12 8.04
C THR A 125 -13.20 -1.60 7.42
N VAL A 126 -12.58 -0.62 8.06
CA VAL A 126 -11.29 -0.07 7.67
C VAL A 126 -10.25 -0.47 8.70
N ARG A 127 -9.16 -1.06 8.23
CA ARG A 127 -7.95 -1.37 9.00
C ARG A 127 -6.77 -0.64 8.41
N GLY A 128 -5.77 -0.32 9.22
CA GLY A 128 -4.62 0.44 8.75
C GLY A 128 -3.32 0.11 9.45
N TRP A 129 -2.25 0.47 8.75
CA TRP A 129 -0.88 0.29 9.17
C TRP A 129 -0.04 1.50 8.75
N LEU A 130 1.07 1.71 9.44
CA LEU A 130 2.06 2.72 9.12
C LEU A 130 3.41 2.04 8.92
N LEU A 131 4.07 2.35 7.80
CA LEU A 131 5.46 2.01 7.59
C LEU A 131 6.31 2.97 8.42
N ASN A 132 7.01 2.43 9.40
CA ASN A 132 7.94 3.16 10.25
C ASN A 132 9.21 2.32 10.44
N GLY A 133 10.38 2.89 10.16
CA GLY A 133 11.66 2.22 10.36
C GLY A 133 11.78 0.86 9.68
N GLY A 134 11.24 0.72 8.46
CA GLY A 134 11.27 -0.53 7.71
C GLY A 134 10.33 -1.62 8.25
N ARG A 135 9.32 -1.27 9.05
CA ARG A 135 8.29 -2.19 9.52
C ARG A 135 6.91 -1.60 9.31
N LEU A 136 5.99 -2.41 8.80
CA LEU A 136 4.59 -2.03 8.67
C LEU A 136 3.84 -2.36 9.96
N GLU A 137 3.66 -1.35 10.81
CA GLU A 137 3.10 -1.49 12.16
C GLU A 137 1.59 -1.23 12.15
N PRO A 138 0.78 -2.06 12.86
CA PRO A 138 -0.66 -1.86 12.91
C PRO A 138 -1.01 -0.57 13.65
N LEU A 139 -1.87 0.24 13.05
CA LEU A 139 -2.42 1.43 13.68
C LEU A 139 -3.55 1.06 14.64
N SER A 140 -3.77 1.87 15.67
CA SER A 140 -4.97 1.82 16.50
C SER A 140 -6.21 2.27 15.73
N ALA A 141 -7.41 1.90 16.20
CA ALA A 141 -8.66 2.30 15.55
C ALA A 141 -8.79 3.84 15.36
N MET A 142 -8.27 4.63 16.32
CA MET A 142 -8.30 6.09 16.25
C MET A 142 -7.35 6.62 15.16
N GLU A 143 -6.15 6.06 15.06
CA GLU A 143 -5.18 6.44 14.02
C GLU A 143 -5.67 6.02 12.63
N VAL A 144 -6.28 4.84 12.50
CA VAL A 144 -6.90 4.40 11.23
C VAL A 144 -7.98 5.38 10.80
N ARG A 145 -8.84 5.84 11.72
CA ARG A 145 -9.86 6.85 11.42
C ARG A 145 -9.25 8.13 10.90
N SER A 146 -8.23 8.65 11.57
CA SER A 146 -7.55 9.89 11.17
C SER A 146 -6.90 9.76 9.79
N ALA A 147 -6.14 8.68 9.56
CA ALA A 147 -5.45 8.44 8.30
C ALA A 147 -6.42 8.23 7.13
N TYR A 148 -7.49 7.46 7.32
CA TYR A 148 -8.46 7.17 6.27
C TYR A 148 -9.28 8.42 5.88
N SER A 149 -9.75 9.16 6.88
CA SER A 149 -10.62 10.34 6.67
C SER A 149 -9.92 11.48 5.91
N ALA A 150 -8.59 11.52 5.91
CA ALA A 150 -7.81 12.50 5.17
C ALA A 150 -7.93 12.34 3.64
N HIS A 151 -8.20 11.12 3.16
CA HIS A 151 -8.25 10.82 1.73
C HIS A 151 -9.62 10.37 1.26
N THR A 152 -10.46 9.84 2.16
CA THR A 152 -11.80 9.37 1.82
C THR A 152 -12.73 9.61 3.00
N PRO A 153 -13.86 10.31 2.80
CA PRO A 153 -14.84 10.43 3.86
C PRO A 153 -15.43 9.05 4.15
N GLY A 154 -15.31 8.59 5.40
CA GLY A 154 -16.01 7.38 5.84
C GLY A 154 -17.53 7.58 5.87
N SER A 155 -18.28 6.49 5.78
CA SER A 155 -19.71 6.46 6.04
C SER A 155 -20.04 6.42 7.54
N PRO A 156 -21.26 6.80 7.97
CA PRO A 156 -21.68 6.68 9.38
C PRO A 156 -21.62 5.25 9.93
N THR A 157 -21.65 4.24 9.05
CA THR A 157 -21.56 2.82 9.42
C THR A 157 -20.13 2.26 9.28
N THR A 158 -19.15 3.10 8.95
CA THR A 158 -17.74 2.69 8.89
C THR A 158 -17.24 2.31 10.27
N ARG A 159 -16.71 1.10 10.39
CA ARG A 159 -15.99 0.63 11.55
C ARG A 159 -14.49 0.76 11.33
N TYR A 160 -13.83 1.48 12.23
CA TYR A 160 -12.37 1.54 12.25
C TYR A 160 -11.83 0.50 13.23
N GLU A 161 -10.97 -0.38 12.75
CA GLU A 161 -10.37 -1.45 13.56
C GLU A 161 -8.84 -1.41 13.44
N PRO A 162 -8.11 -1.89 14.46
CA PRO A 162 -6.67 -2.01 14.34
C PRO A 162 -6.23 -2.90 13.18
N GLY A 163 -5.08 -2.59 12.59
CA GLY A 163 -4.38 -3.52 11.72
C GLY A 163 -4.07 -4.83 12.44
N PHE A 164 -4.01 -5.94 11.69
CA PHE A 164 -3.45 -7.19 12.24
C PHE A 164 -1.93 -7.19 12.11
N SER A 165 -1.25 -7.95 12.97
CA SER A 165 0.20 -8.08 12.89
C SER A 165 0.63 -8.73 11.57
N LEU A 166 1.59 -8.11 10.90
CA LEU A 166 2.18 -8.64 9.67
C LEU A 166 3.50 -9.34 9.98
N PRO A 167 3.93 -10.32 9.14
CA PRO A 167 5.23 -10.94 9.28
C PRO A 167 6.33 -9.88 9.25
N THR A 168 7.21 -9.90 10.24
CA THR A 168 8.42 -9.08 10.20
C THR A 168 9.42 -9.73 9.27
N HIS A 169 9.66 -9.13 8.10
CA HIS A 169 10.88 -9.44 7.36
C HIS A 169 12.06 -8.84 8.15
N PRO A 170 13.15 -9.60 8.42
CA PRO A 170 14.34 -9.05 9.07
C PRO A 170 14.85 -7.86 8.26
N PRO A 171 15.31 -6.74 8.84
CA PRO A 171 15.82 -5.59 8.08
C PRO A 171 16.91 -6.03 7.07
N PRO A 172 17.11 -5.29 5.97
CA PRO A 172 18.24 -5.55 5.08
C PRO A 172 19.53 -5.52 5.93
N ARG A 173 20.42 -6.48 5.67
CA ARG A 173 21.72 -6.55 6.36
C ARG A 173 22.66 -5.50 5.82
#